data_AF-A0A1G0ZHB3-F1
#
_entry.id   AF-A0A1G0ZHB3-F1
#
_cell.length_a   1.000
_cell.length_b   1.000
_cell.length_c   1.000
_cell.angle_alpha   90.00
_cell.angle_beta   90.00
_cell.angle_gamma   90.00
#
_symmetry.space_group_name_H-M   'P 1'
#
loop_
_entity.id
_entity.type
_entity.pdbx_description
1 polymer ?
#
loop_
_entity_poly.entity_id
_entity_poly.type
_entity_poly.pdbx_seq_one_letter_code
_entity_poly.pdbx_strand_id
1 'polypeptide(L)'
;MEMRKLGRVFLAGAAIMILGAWVSSAATLSIDEKGIKVATGGATSFILGFPELRGDGDKIFKMSDKKVAGKDIKMKFEGGAEAVVTVGKDNIDVKFDKLPGDAKHFRMTMQIGFDYAMAAKWKAGDGQLAAFPAEKPSTPHIFQGNATSFELAGTSGNMKLTAPQYSFIQLTDCREWNWKNFTFFFNAPILKETPSATITIN
;
A
#
# COMPACT_ATOMS: atom_id res chain seq x y z
N MET A 1 25.52 -71.98 25.58
CA MET A 1 25.45 -71.07 26.75
C MET A 1 26.32 -69.87 26.39
N GLU A 2 25.85 -68.67 26.08
CA GLU A 2 24.58 -67.97 26.28
C GLU A 2 24.27 -67.08 25.07
N MET A 3 22.98 -66.85 24.82
CA MET A 3 22.47 -65.72 24.03
C MET A 3 22.38 -64.48 24.93
N ARG A 4 22.53 -63.27 24.37
CA ARG A 4 21.46 -62.22 24.29
C ARG A 4 21.96 -60.81 23.89
N LYS A 5 21.40 -60.37 22.75
CA LYS A 5 20.63 -59.12 22.51
C LYS A 5 21.28 -57.73 22.45
N LEU A 6 20.53 -56.90 21.71
CA LEU A 6 20.48 -55.42 21.55
C LEU A 6 21.43 -54.86 20.49
N GLY A 7 20.99 -54.45 19.30
CA GLY A 7 19.72 -53.79 18.95
C GLY A 7 19.90 -52.28 19.03
N ARG A 8 20.25 -51.64 17.92
CA ARG A 8 20.09 -50.19 17.71
C ARG A 8 19.47 -49.95 16.34
N VAL A 9 18.17 -49.72 16.38
CA VAL A 9 17.34 -49.23 15.28
C VAL A 9 17.82 -47.81 14.94
N PHE A 10 18.12 -47.57 13.67
CA PHE A 10 18.26 -46.23 13.12
C PHE A 10 16.90 -45.52 13.17
N LEU A 11 16.74 -44.56 14.07
CA LEU A 11 15.64 -43.60 14.02
C LEU A 11 16.06 -42.47 13.09
N ALA A 12 15.67 -42.57 11.82
CA ALA A 12 15.66 -41.43 10.91
C ALA A 12 14.51 -40.49 11.33
N GLY A 13 14.85 -39.42 12.05
CA GLY A 13 13.91 -38.36 12.39
C GLY A 13 13.54 -37.57 11.14
N ALA A 14 12.32 -37.76 10.63
CA ALA A 14 11.75 -36.91 9.60
C ALA A 14 11.41 -35.54 10.21
N ALA A 15 12.19 -34.51 9.85
CA ALA A 15 11.84 -33.13 10.14
C ALA A 15 10.64 -32.72 9.26
N ILE A 16 9.45 -32.67 9.86
CA ILE A 16 8.26 -32.10 9.22
C ILE A 16 8.47 -30.58 9.19
N MET A 17 8.92 -30.05 8.05
CA MET A 17 8.85 -28.62 7.76
C MET A 17 7.37 -28.26 7.58
N ILE A 18 6.77 -27.67 8.60
CA ILE A 18 5.48 -26.98 8.48
C ILE A 18 5.75 -25.73 7.64
N LEU A 19 5.58 -25.86 6.33
CA LEU A 19 5.37 -24.71 5.45
C LEU A 19 4.07 -24.06 5.92
N GLY A 20 4.19 -23.03 6.75
CA GLY A 20 3.06 -22.19 7.11
C GLY A 20 2.48 -21.60 5.84
N ALA A 21 1.36 -22.17 5.39
CA ALA A 21 0.58 -21.59 4.32
C ALA A 21 0.14 -20.20 4.78
N TRP A 22 0.64 -19.18 4.10
CA TRP A 22 0.15 -17.82 4.25
C TRP A 22 -1.30 -17.83 3.77
N VAL A 23 -2.24 -17.94 4.70
CA VAL A 23 -3.65 -17.68 4.39
C VAL A 23 -3.74 -16.15 4.24
N SER A 24 -3.66 -15.67 3.01
CA SER A 24 -4.00 -14.27 2.71
C SER A 24 -5.46 -14.05 3.06
N SER A 25 -5.73 -13.49 4.23
CA SER A 25 -7.01 -12.85 4.49
C SER A 25 -7.09 -11.66 3.55
N ALA A 26 -7.91 -11.77 2.50
CA ALA A 26 -8.04 -10.72 1.50
C ALA A 26 -8.41 -9.41 2.19
N ALA A 27 -7.61 -8.37 1.96
CA ALA A 27 -7.94 -7.04 2.42
C ALA A 27 -9.35 -6.65 1.97
N THR A 28 -10.17 -6.17 2.91
CA THR A 28 -11.51 -5.65 2.58
C THR A 28 -11.43 -4.15 2.39
N LEU A 29 -11.94 -3.67 1.26
CA LEU A 29 -12.00 -2.24 0.94
C LEU A 29 -13.37 -1.65 1.27
N SER A 30 -13.37 -0.44 1.83
CA SER A 30 -14.58 0.37 1.99
C SER A 30 -14.29 1.86 1.88
N ILE A 31 -15.33 2.66 1.63
CA ILE A 31 -15.21 4.11 1.51
C ILE A 31 -15.34 4.74 2.89
N ASP A 32 -14.45 5.66 3.20
CA ASP A 32 -14.45 6.51 4.39
C ASP A 32 -14.52 7.99 3.97
N GLU A 33 -14.82 8.89 4.91
CA GLU A 33 -14.83 10.34 4.65
C GLU A 33 -13.48 10.83 4.11
N LYS A 34 -12.37 10.29 4.64
CA LYS A 34 -11.01 10.76 4.34
C LYS A 34 -10.34 10.01 3.19
N GLY A 35 -10.88 8.88 2.76
CA GLY A 35 -10.26 8.04 1.73
C GLY A 35 -10.91 6.67 1.60
N ILE A 36 -10.10 5.71 1.15
CA ILE A 36 -10.47 4.31 1.02
C ILE A 36 -9.85 3.56 2.19
N LYS A 37 -10.70 2.99 3.03
CA LYS A 37 -10.29 2.15 4.15
C LYS A 37 -9.84 0.80 3.63
N VAL A 38 -8.64 0.41 4.04
CA VAL A 38 -8.00 -0.87 3.72
C VAL A 38 -7.90 -1.68 5.01
N ALA A 39 -8.72 -2.71 5.16
CA ALA A 39 -8.61 -3.64 6.29
C ALA A 39 -7.51 -4.67 6.03
N THR A 40 -6.60 -4.91 6.97
CA THR A 40 -5.42 -5.78 6.76
C THR A 40 -5.59 -7.20 7.31
N GLY A 41 -6.84 -7.67 7.47
CA GLY A 41 -7.17 -8.98 8.03
C GLY A 41 -6.96 -9.12 9.55
N GLY A 42 -6.47 -8.08 10.23
CA GLY A 42 -6.36 -8.00 11.70
C GLY A 42 -7.13 -6.82 12.28
N ALA A 43 -6.78 -6.39 13.50
CA ALA A 43 -7.50 -5.32 14.20
C ALA A 43 -7.22 -3.90 13.65
N THR A 44 -6.29 -3.76 12.70
CA THR A 44 -5.89 -2.47 12.12
C THR A 44 -6.43 -2.30 10.70
N SER A 45 -6.70 -1.06 10.34
CA SER A 45 -7.00 -0.66 8.96
C SER A 45 -6.25 0.63 8.64
N PHE A 46 -5.90 0.82 7.38
CA PHE A 46 -5.31 2.05 6.87
C PHE A 46 -6.32 2.87 6.09
N ILE A 47 -6.08 4.18 5.98
CA ILE A 47 -6.79 5.04 5.04
C ILE A 47 -5.81 5.39 3.91
N LEU A 48 -6.11 4.90 2.71
CA LEU A 48 -5.49 5.38 1.49
C LEU A 48 -6.32 6.57 0.99
N GLY A 49 -5.73 7.76 0.99
CA GLY A 49 -6.40 8.98 0.54
C GLY A 49 -6.89 8.89 -0.90
N PHE A 50 -7.92 9.67 -1.23
CA PHE A 50 -8.40 9.78 -2.61
C PHE A 50 -7.32 10.34 -3.55
N PRO A 51 -7.43 10.12 -4.87
CA PRO A 51 -6.47 10.64 -5.84
C PRO A 51 -6.33 12.18 -5.77
N GLU A 52 -5.12 12.65 -5.56
CA GLU A 52 -4.73 14.04 -5.76
C GLU A 52 -4.21 14.22 -7.18
N LEU A 53 -4.88 15.04 -7.98
CA LEU A 53 -4.44 15.34 -9.35
C LEU A 53 -3.27 16.33 -9.32
N ARG A 54 -2.20 16.03 -10.07
CA ARG A 54 -0.94 16.78 -10.04
C ARG A 54 -0.38 17.00 -11.44
N GLY A 55 0.34 18.12 -11.58
CA GLY A 55 1.09 18.48 -12.78
C GLY A 55 2.59 18.34 -12.56
N ASP A 56 3.38 19.05 -13.36
CA ASP A 56 4.83 19.10 -13.17
C ASP A 56 5.21 19.89 -11.90
N GLY A 57 6.30 19.47 -11.25
CA GLY A 57 6.81 20.09 -10.03
C GLY A 57 5.82 20.00 -8.87
N ASP A 58 5.57 21.14 -8.20
CA ASP A 58 4.67 21.22 -7.04
C ASP A 58 3.22 21.53 -7.40
N LYS A 59 2.85 21.47 -8.70
CA LYS A 59 1.50 21.79 -9.13
C LYS A 59 0.49 20.75 -8.65
N ILE A 60 -0.53 21.21 -7.92
CA ILE A 60 -1.66 20.41 -7.45
C ILE A 60 -2.95 21.07 -7.98
N PHE A 61 -3.81 20.28 -8.62
CA PHE A 61 -5.16 20.72 -8.98
C PHE A 61 -6.06 20.40 -7.78
N LYS A 62 -6.47 21.42 -7.02
CA LYS A 62 -7.21 21.16 -5.78
C LYS A 62 -8.56 20.51 -6.08
N MET A 63 -8.94 19.53 -5.26
CA MET A 63 -10.28 18.95 -5.32
C MET A 63 -11.30 20.01 -4.86
N SER A 64 -12.29 20.29 -5.69
CA SER A 64 -13.33 21.29 -5.43
C SER A 64 -14.67 20.67 -5.02
N ASP A 65 -14.93 19.41 -5.39
CA ASP A 65 -16.16 18.68 -5.05
C ASP A 65 -15.88 17.18 -4.95
N LYS A 66 -16.64 16.48 -4.10
CA LYS A 66 -16.58 15.03 -3.90
C LYS A 66 -17.97 14.51 -3.54
N LYS A 67 -18.47 13.53 -4.31
CA LYS A 67 -19.76 12.90 -4.07
C LYS A 67 -19.61 11.38 -4.05
N VAL A 68 -20.05 10.77 -2.96
CA VAL A 68 -20.05 9.30 -2.80
C VAL A 68 -21.44 8.77 -3.15
N ALA A 69 -21.49 7.76 -4.01
CA ALA A 69 -22.71 7.06 -4.42
C ALA A 69 -22.44 5.55 -4.49
N GLY A 70 -22.80 4.82 -3.43
CA GLY A 70 -22.51 3.39 -3.34
C GLY A 70 -21.00 3.14 -3.32
N LYS A 71 -20.47 2.48 -4.36
CA LYS A 71 -19.04 2.16 -4.52
C LYS A 71 -18.27 3.21 -5.33
N ASP A 72 -18.97 4.20 -5.88
CA ASP A 72 -18.38 5.21 -6.73
C ASP A 72 -18.19 6.53 -5.99
N ILE A 73 -17.06 7.18 -6.22
CA ILE A 73 -16.75 8.52 -5.76
C ILE A 73 -16.49 9.39 -6.99
N LYS A 74 -17.36 10.36 -7.21
CA LYS A 74 -17.19 11.39 -8.24
C LYS A 74 -16.47 12.58 -7.63
N MET A 75 -15.35 12.96 -8.23
CA MET A 75 -14.50 14.06 -7.77
C MET A 75 -14.38 15.10 -8.88
N LYS A 76 -14.35 16.38 -8.49
CA LYS A 76 -14.02 17.49 -9.37
C LYS A 76 -12.80 18.21 -8.87
N PHE A 77 -12.00 18.73 -9.79
CA PHE A 77 -10.76 19.44 -9.51
C PHE A 77 -10.75 20.80 -10.18
N GLU A 78 -9.88 21.69 -9.69
CA GLU A 78 -9.53 22.92 -10.37
C GLU A 78 -9.17 22.67 -11.85
N GLY A 79 -9.53 23.61 -12.73
CA GLY A 79 -9.36 23.45 -14.18
C GLY A 79 -10.43 22.59 -14.86
N GLY A 80 -11.46 22.15 -14.14
CA GLY A 80 -12.59 21.42 -14.70
C GLY A 80 -12.36 19.91 -14.85
N ALA A 81 -11.23 19.40 -14.35
CA ALA A 81 -10.94 17.97 -14.33
C ALA A 81 -11.95 17.22 -13.47
N GLU A 82 -12.26 16.00 -13.89
CA GLU A 82 -13.14 15.08 -13.18
C GLU A 82 -12.43 13.74 -12.96
N ALA A 83 -12.72 13.09 -11.85
CA ALA A 83 -12.36 11.69 -11.65
C ALA A 83 -13.55 10.90 -11.11
N VAL A 84 -13.63 9.64 -11.52
CA VAL A 84 -14.50 8.64 -10.92
C VAL A 84 -13.60 7.57 -10.31
N VAL A 85 -13.74 7.37 -9.01
CA VAL A 85 -13.07 6.31 -8.27
C VAL A 85 -14.10 5.24 -7.94
N THR A 86 -13.87 4.00 -8.35
CA THR A 86 -14.75 2.86 -8.05
C THR A 86 -14.03 1.89 -7.13
N VAL A 87 -14.61 1.62 -5.97
CA VAL A 87 -14.05 0.70 -4.96
C VAL A 87 -14.65 -0.69 -5.15
N GLY A 88 -13.83 -1.61 -5.65
CA GLY A 88 -14.15 -3.03 -5.79
C GLY A 88 -13.92 -3.81 -4.50
N LYS A 89 -13.72 -5.12 -4.65
CA LYS A 89 -13.46 -6.00 -3.49
C LYS A 89 -12.02 -5.85 -3.01
N ASP A 90 -11.09 -5.96 -3.96
CA ASP A 90 -9.64 -5.98 -3.81
C ASP A 90 -8.97 -4.98 -4.78
N ASN A 91 -9.76 -4.17 -5.48
CA ASN A 91 -9.25 -3.20 -6.44
C ASN A 91 -9.91 -1.83 -6.27
N ILE A 92 -9.18 -0.81 -6.70
CA ILE A 92 -9.63 0.58 -6.78
C ILE A 92 -9.37 1.01 -8.22
N ASP A 93 -10.43 1.28 -8.96
CA ASP A 93 -10.32 1.82 -10.31
C ASP A 93 -10.47 3.33 -10.26
N VAL A 94 -9.59 4.03 -10.95
CA VAL A 94 -9.62 5.50 -11.08
C VAL A 94 -9.71 5.82 -12.55
N LYS A 95 -10.73 6.59 -12.96
CA LYS A 95 -10.88 7.10 -14.31
C LYS A 95 -10.94 8.62 -14.28
N PHE A 96 -10.11 9.27 -15.08
CA PHE A 96 -10.09 10.71 -15.23
C PHE A 96 -10.80 11.14 -16.52
N ASP A 97 -11.39 12.33 -16.49
CA ASP A 97 -11.99 13.00 -17.64
C ASP A 97 -11.73 14.52 -17.56
N LYS A 98 -11.83 15.21 -18.70
CA LYS A 98 -11.66 16.67 -18.82
C LYS A 98 -10.35 17.19 -18.21
N LEU A 99 -9.27 16.43 -18.37
CA LEU A 99 -7.97 16.76 -17.81
C LEU A 99 -7.40 18.05 -18.42
N PRO A 100 -6.94 19.01 -17.61
CA PRO A 100 -6.08 20.09 -18.06
C PRO A 100 -4.83 19.54 -18.75
N GLY A 101 -4.31 20.24 -19.77
CA GLY A 101 -3.17 19.76 -20.57
C GLY A 101 -1.86 19.59 -19.80
N ASP A 102 -1.77 20.19 -18.62
CA ASP A 102 -0.65 20.13 -17.69
C ASP A 102 -0.90 19.18 -16.49
N ALA A 103 -2.02 18.47 -16.44
CA ALA A 103 -2.19 17.33 -15.55
C ALA A 103 -1.37 16.13 -16.07
N LYS A 104 -0.55 15.54 -15.20
CA LYS A 104 0.43 14.51 -15.58
C LYS A 104 0.28 13.20 -14.83
N HIS A 105 -0.01 13.28 -13.54
CA HIS A 105 -0.04 12.13 -12.67
C HIS A 105 -1.04 12.36 -11.53
N PHE A 106 -1.36 11.29 -10.81
CA PHE A 106 -2.10 11.40 -9.56
C PHE A 106 -1.32 10.77 -8.43
N ARG A 107 -1.57 11.25 -7.21
CA ARG A 107 -1.00 10.73 -5.98
C ARG A 107 -2.08 10.13 -5.11
N MET A 108 -1.80 8.98 -4.50
CA MET A 108 -2.57 8.51 -3.33
C MET A 108 -1.60 8.30 -2.17
N THR A 109 -2.04 8.71 -0.99
CA THR A 109 -1.19 8.81 0.20
C THR A 109 -1.82 8.03 1.34
N MET A 110 -1.01 7.30 2.10
CA MET A 110 -1.42 6.52 3.26
C MET A 110 -0.53 6.87 4.44
N GLN A 111 -1.16 7.10 5.59
CA GLN A 111 -0.47 7.32 6.85
C GLN A 111 -0.34 6.01 7.62
N ILE A 112 0.86 5.71 8.08
CA ILE A 112 1.19 4.51 8.85
C ILE A 112 1.55 4.96 10.26
N GLY A 113 0.69 4.63 11.22
CA GLY A 113 0.91 4.95 12.62
C GLY A 113 2.18 4.27 13.16
N PHE A 114 2.90 4.97 14.03
CA PHE A 114 4.18 4.48 14.56
C PHE A 114 4.04 3.14 15.30
N ASP A 115 2.97 2.96 16.07
CA ASP A 115 2.75 1.72 16.85
C ASP A 115 2.59 0.49 15.94
N TYR A 116 1.89 0.64 14.80
CA TYR A 116 1.83 -0.42 13.78
C TYR A 116 3.21 -0.63 13.16
N ALA A 117 3.89 0.45 12.76
CA ALA A 117 5.19 0.38 12.10
C ALA A 117 6.25 -0.36 12.96
N MET A 118 6.23 -0.16 14.27
CA MET A 118 7.15 -0.86 15.19
C MET A 118 6.84 -2.35 15.36
N ALA A 119 5.62 -2.78 15.05
CA ALA A 119 5.19 -4.18 15.08
C ALA A 119 5.17 -4.84 13.69
N ALA A 120 5.66 -4.14 12.66
CA ALA A 120 5.57 -4.57 11.26
C ALA A 120 6.91 -4.48 10.53
N LYS A 121 6.95 -5.14 9.38
CA LYS A 121 7.97 -5.02 8.35
C LYS A 121 7.33 -4.47 7.08
N TRP A 122 8.15 -3.90 6.21
CA TRP A 122 7.70 -3.37 4.93
C TRP A 122 8.69 -3.73 3.82
N LYS A 123 8.23 -3.70 2.57
CA LYS A 123 9.09 -3.68 1.39
C LYS A 123 8.42 -2.95 0.24
N ALA A 124 9.23 -2.50 -0.72
CA ALA A 124 8.77 -1.95 -1.98
C ALA A 124 9.42 -2.70 -3.15
N GLY A 125 8.65 -2.97 -4.21
CA GLY A 125 9.12 -3.70 -5.39
C GLY A 125 9.69 -5.09 -5.03
N ASP A 126 10.85 -5.40 -5.61
CA ASP A 126 11.58 -6.65 -5.40
C ASP A 126 12.51 -6.61 -4.17
N GLY A 127 12.39 -5.58 -3.33
CA GLY A 127 13.15 -5.46 -2.09
C GLY A 127 12.80 -6.55 -1.07
N GLN A 128 13.63 -6.68 -0.04
CA GLN A 128 13.37 -7.59 1.08
C GLN A 128 12.54 -6.91 2.17
N LEU A 129 11.77 -7.70 2.91
CA LEU A 129 11.05 -7.22 4.10
C LEU A 129 12.04 -6.69 5.14
N ALA A 130 11.96 -5.40 5.42
CA ALA A 130 12.77 -4.69 6.40
C ALA A 130 11.91 -4.15 7.54
N ALA A 131 12.49 -4.01 8.73
CA ALA A 131 11.83 -3.30 9.82
C ALA A 131 11.74 -1.79 9.52
N PHE A 132 10.78 -1.11 10.12
CA PHE A 132 10.80 0.36 10.19
C PHE A 132 11.94 0.82 11.12
N PRO A 133 12.57 1.99 10.88
CA PRO A 133 13.58 2.53 11.77
C PRO A 133 13.02 2.81 13.17
N ALA A 134 13.59 2.18 14.21
CA ALA A 134 13.21 2.44 15.60
C ALA A 134 13.59 3.88 16.00
N GLU A 135 14.80 4.31 15.63
CA GLU A 135 15.31 5.67 15.84
C GLU A 135 15.09 6.55 14.61
N LYS A 136 15.05 7.88 14.81
CA LYS A 136 14.92 8.85 13.72
C LYS A 136 16.13 8.72 12.78
N PRO A 137 15.94 8.42 11.48
CA PRO A 137 17.03 8.30 10.52
C PRO A 137 17.64 9.67 10.21
N SER A 138 18.86 9.69 9.67
CA SER A 138 19.52 10.92 9.20
C SER A 138 18.82 11.54 7.99
N THR A 139 18.13 10.74 7.17
CA THR A 139 17.31 11.20 6.06
C THR A 139 15.87 10.72 6.24
N PRO A 140 14.86 11.60 6.06
CA PRO A 140 13.47 11.22 6.29
C PRO A 140 12.96 10.22 5.23
N HIS A 141 13.48 10.24 4.01
CA HIS A 141 13.08 9.31 2.96
C HIS A 141 13.77 7.96 3.15
N ILE A 142 13.00 6.98 3.61
CA ILE A 142 13.47 5.61 3.84
C ILE A 142 13.55 4.85 2.50
N PHE A 143 12.62 5.15 1.60
CA PHE A 143 12.60 4.61 0.24
C PHE A 143 12.07 5.64 -0.74
N GLN A 144 12.70 5.72 -1.92
CA GLN A 144 12.26 6.47 -3.08
C GLN A 144 12.67 5.72 -4.34
N GLY A 145 11.71 5.39 -5.20
CA GLY A 145 12.03 4.71 -6.45
C GLY A 145 10.81 4.29 -7.25
N ASN A 146 11.08 3.88 -8.49
CA ASN A 146 10.06 3.29 -9.35
C ASN A 146 9.79 1.86 -8.89
N ALA A 147 8.56 1.60 -8.47
CA ALA A 147 8.11 0.30 -8.02
C ALA A 147 6.59 0.23 -8.20
N THR A 148 6.09 -0.97 -8.45
CA THR A 148 4.65 -1.23 -8.61
C THR A 148 4.05 -1.90 -7.38
N SER A 149 4.83 -2.19 -6.34
CA SER A 149 4.32 -2.86 -5.14
C SER A 149 4.84 -2.22 -3.86
N PHE A 150 4.00 -2.23 -2.83
CA PHE A 150 4.34 -1.90 -1.46
C PHE A 150 3.65 -2.90 -0.53
N GLU A 151 4.40 -3.51 0.36
CA GLU A 151 3.88 -4.53 1.27
C GLU A 151 4.16 -4.13 2.72
N LEU A 152 3.15 -4.33 3.58
CA LEU A 152 3.25 -4.30 5.03
C LEU A 152 2.97 -5.71 5.56
N ALA A 153 3.83 -6.19 6.46
CA ALA A 153 3.68 -7.48 7.11
C ALA A 153 3.87 -7.34 8.62
N GLY A 154 2.81 -7.50 9.39
CA GLY A 154 2.84 -7.31 10.84
C GLY A 154 1.87 -8.20 11.58
N THR A 155 2.01 -8.28 12.90
CA THR A 155 1.14 -9.11 13.75
C THR A 155 -0.32 -8.64 13.75
N SER A 156 -0.54 -7.36 13.47
CA SER A 156 -1.87 -6.75 13.35
C SER A 156 -2.50 -6.88 11.96
N GLY A 157 -1.83 -7.59 11.05
CA GLY A 157 -2.31 -7.84 9.69
C GLY A 157 -1.28 -7.51 8.61
N ASN A 158 -1.54 -8.03 7.42
CA ASN A 158 -0.71 -7.86 6.24
C ASN A 158 -1.48 -7.09 5.17
N MET A 159 -0.75 -6.41 4.28
CA MET A 159 -1.33 -5.73 3.12
C MET A 159 -0.29 -5.63 2.03
N LYS A 160 -0.70 -5.90 0.79
CA LYS A 160 0.04 -5.63 -0.42
C LYS A 160 -0.75 -4.67 -1.29
N LEU A 161 -0.20 -3.49 -1.54
CA LEU A 161 -0.68 -2.56 -2.55
C LEU A 161 0.12 -2.76 -3.83
N THR A 162 -0.58 -2.97 -4.94
CA THR A 162 -0.01 -2.92 -6.29
C THR A 162 -0.45 -1.60 -6.94
N ALA A 163 0.50 -0.70 -7.15
CA ALA A 163 0.29 0.58 -7.81
C ALA A 163 0.29 0.41 -9.34
N PRO A 164 -0.25 1.39 -10.10
CA PRO A 164 -0.23 1.36 -11.55
C PRO A 164 1.18 1.28 -12.12
N GLN A 165 1.30 0.81 -13.36
CA GLN A 165 2.60 0.74 -14.04
C GLN A 165 3.28 2.12 -14.12
N TYR A 166 4.61 2.11 -14.07
CA TYR A 166 5.46 3.33 -14.08
C TYR A 166 5.26 4.25 -12.87
N SER A 167 4.71 3.74 -11.77
CA SER A 167 4.58 4.52 -10.55
C SER A 167 5.92 4.74 -9.86
N PHE A 168 6.05 5.94 -9.29
CA PHE A 168 7.05 6.24 -8.28
C PHE A 168 6.44 6.02 -6.89
N ILE A 169 7.15 5.32 -6.01
CA ILE A 169 6.76 5.06 -4.63
C ILE A 169 7.74 5.74 -3.68
N GLN A 170 7.22 6.27 -2.57
CA GLN A 170 8.03 6.80 -1.49
C GLN A 170 7.50 6.41 -0.13
N LEU A 171 8.41 6.02 0.75
CA LEU A 171 8.16 5.84 2.19
C LEU A 171 9.01 6.85 2.96
N THR A 172 8.37 7.64 3.81
CA THR A 172 9.00 8.73 4.56
C THR A 172 8.72 8.61 6.05
N ASP A 173 9.75 8.75 6.86
CA ASP A 173 9.66 9.01 8.29
C ASP A 173 9.33 10.47 8.54
N CYS A 174 8.20 10.74 9.20
CA CYS A 174 7.73 12.09 9.42
C CYS A 174 8.25 12.72 10.73
N ARG A 175 9.12 12.03 11.48
CA ARG A 175 9.76 12.59 12.69
C ARG A 175 10.70 13.75 12.39
N GLU A 176 11.08 13.95 11.12
CA GLU A 176 11.74 15.19 10.68
C GLU A 176 10.87 16.43 10.93
N TRP A 177 9.55 16.29 10.78
CA TRP A 177 8.57 17.36 11.00
C TRP A 177 7.79 17.19 12.32
N ASN A 178 8.37 16.49 13.30
CA ASN A 178 7.78 16.23 14.61
C ASN A 178 6.43 15.48 14.58
N TRP A 179 6.17 14.69 13.54
CA TRP A 179 5.01 13.82 13.47
C TRP A 179 5.42 12.37 13.72
N LYS A 180 4.74 11.71 14.66
CA LYS A 180 5.05 10.33 15.07
C LYS A 180 4.35 9.31 14.17
N ASN A 181 4.73 9.28 12.90
CA ASN A 181 4.18 8.40 11.87
C ASN A 181 5.14 8.25 10.69
N PHE A 182 4.78 7.35 9.78
CA PHE A 182 5.38 7.23 8.46
C PHE A 182 4.33 7.56 7.40
N THR A 183 4.75 8.19 6.31
CA THR A 183 3.90 8.42 5.13
C THR A 183 4.37 7.56 3.98
N PHE A 184 3.45 6.78 3.44
CA PHE A 184 3.58 6.13 2.15
C PHE A 184 2.80 6.95 1.10
N PHE A 185 3.36 7.11 -0.10
CA PHE A 185 2.57 7.48 -1.26
C PHE A 185 3.10 6.81 -2.53
N PHE A 186 2.26 6.78 -3.56
CA PHE A 186 2.70 6.58 -4.92
C PHE A 186 2.26 7.75 -5.81
N ASN A 187 3.05 8.09 -6.83
CA ASN A 187 2.64 8.91 -7.96
C ASN A 187 2.52 8.00 -9.19
N ALA A 188 1.35 7.95 -9.80
CA ALA A 188 1.10 7.16 -11.00
C ALA A 188 0.83 8.09 -12.21
N PRO A 189 1.50 7.89 -13.35
CA PRO A 189 1.25 8.71 -14.52
C PRO A 189 -0.16 8.48 -15.07
N ILE A 190 -0.76 9.54 -15.61
CA ILE A 190 -2.03 9.47 -16.34
C ILE A 190 -1.69 9.33 -17.82
N LEU A 191 -1.94 8.14 -18.37
CA LEU A 191 -1.66 7.86 -19.77
C LEU A 191 -2.74 8.51 -20.65
N LYS A 192 -2.32 9.30 -21.65
CA LYS A 192 -3.26 10.04 -22.51
C LYS A 192 -4.26 9.14 -23.25
N GLU A 193 -3.79 7.99 -23.71
CA GLU A 193 -4.60 7.03 -24.47
C GLU A 193 -5.57 6.24 -23.58
N THR A 194 -5.27 6.17 -22.28
CA THR A 194 -6.06 5.42 -21.31
C THR A 194 -5.99 6.16 -19.98
N PRO A 195 -6.81 7.20 -19.78
CA PRO A 195 -6.79 8.03 -18.57
C PRO A 195 -7.46 7.29 -17.40
N SER A 196 -7.14 6.01 -17.22
CA SER A 196 -7.61 5.17 -16.14
C SER A 196 -6.48 4.32 -15.59
N ALA A 197 -6.58 4.00 -14.31
CA ALA A 197 -5.61 3.18 -13.61
C ALA A 197 -6.33 2.28 -12.60
N THR A 198 -5.78 1.10 -12.37
CA THR A 198 -6.25 0.16 -11.35
C THR A 198 -5.16 -0.01 -10.30
N ILE A 199 -5.57 0.08 -9.04
CA ILE A 199 -4.77 -0.25 -7.87
C ILE A 199 -5.33 -1.54 -7.30
N THR A 200 -4.49 -2.52 -6.99
CA THR A 200 -4.91 -3.78 -6.33
C THR A 200 -4.43 -3.82 -4.90
N ILE A 201 -5.24 -4.33 -3.98
CA ILE A 201 -4.95 -4.44 -2.57
C ILE A 201 -5.25 -5.88 -2.12
N ASN A 202 -4.25 -6.57 -1.57
CA ASN A 202 -4.37 -7.95 -1.07
C ASN A 202 -3.93 -8.10 0.38
#